data_AF-A0A536TL64-F1
#
_entry.id   AF-A0A536TL64-F1
#
_cell.length_a   1.000
_cell.length_b   1.000
_cell.length_c   1.000
_cell.angle_alpha   90.00
_cell.angle_beta   90.00
_cell.angle_gamma   90.00
#
_symmetry.space_group_name_H-M   'P 1'
#
loop_
_entity.id
_entity.type
_entity.pdbx_description
1 polymer ?
#
loop_
_entity_poly.entity_id
_entity_poly.type
_entity_poly.pdbx_seq_one_letter_code
_entity_poly.pdbx_strand_id
1 'polypeptide(L)'
;MSTPIASSQAALVRELTGRRLSRFRSGDLLVLIAFLMLAAIVVCALIPATLAPHPPNQQEITMRLLPPTWMARGDSAHPLGTDQLGRDL
;
A
#
# COMPACT_ATOMS: atom_id res chain seq x y z
N MET A 1 0.54 66.45 -5.25
CA MET A 1 1.83 65.79 -4.96
C MET A 1 1.67 64.99 -3.67
N SER A 2 1.30 63.70 -3.79
CA SER A 2 1.07 62.66 -2.75
C SER A 2 -0.07 61.78 -3.28
N THR A 3 0.00 60.47 -3.57
CA THR A 3 0.62 59.32 -2.90
C THR A 3 0.53 58.06 -3.82
N PRO A 4 1.60 57.27 -4.06
CA PRO A 4 1.44 55.94 -4.68
C PRO A 4 1.85 54.75 -3.78
N ILE A 5 2.26 54.97 -2.53
CA ILE A 5 2.95 53.94 -1.73
C ILE A 5 1.97 52.94 -1.07
N ALA A 6 0.75 53.38 -0.71
CA ALA A 6 -0.21 52.54 0.01
C ALA A 6 -0.78 51.39 -0.83
N SER A 7 -0.95 51.58 -2.14
CA SER A 7 -1.50 50.55 -3.05
C SER A 7 -0.50 49.43 -3.34
N SER A 8 0.80 49.76 -3.41
CA SER A 8 1.87 48.78 -3.66
C SER A 8 2.09 47.83 -2.48
N GLN A 9 1.99 48.34 -1.25
CA GLN A 9 2.10 47.53 -0.02
C GLN A 9 0.94 46.53 0.09
N ALA A 10 -0.28 46.97 -0.18
CA ALA A 10 -1.46 46.12 -0.16
C ALA A 10 -1.41 45.02 -1.24
N ALA A 11 -0.89 45.35 -2.43
CA ALA A 11 -0.66 44.37 -3.49
C ALA A 11 0.39 43.32 -3.10
N LEU A 12 1.51 43.75 -2.52
CA LEU A 12 2.60 42.87 -2.06
C LEU A 12 2.13 41.89 -0.97
N VAL A 13 1.38 42.37 0.03
CA VAL A 13 0.84 41.51 1.10
C VAL A 13 -0.14 40.47 0.53
N ARG A 14 -0.98 40.87 -0.43
CA ARG A 14 -1.95 39.98 -1.08
C ARG A 14 -1.28 38.92 -1.94
N GLU A 15 -0.15 39.26 -2.57
CA GLU A 15 0.64 38.34 -3.39
C GLU A 15 1.49 37.37 -2.53
N LEU A 16 2.06 37.84 -1.41
CA LEU A 16 2.76 37.00 -0.43
C LEU A 16 1.81 36.04 0.29
N THR A 17 0.58 36.48 0.57
CA THR A 17 -0.45 35.65 1.22
C THR A 17 -1.06 34.65 0.23
N GLY A 18 -1.36 35.08 -1.01
CA GLY A 18 -1.97 34.24 -2.04
C GLY A 18 -1.09 33.09 -2.53
N ARG A 19 0.24 33.26 -2.50
CA ARG A 19 1.20 32.22 -2.93
C ARG A 19 1.47 31.13 -1.90
N ARG A 20 1.09 31.32 -0.63
CA ARG A 20 1.34 30.35 0.46
C ARG A 20 0.22 29.31 0.61
N LEU A 21 -0.98 29.61 0.13
CA LEU A 21 -2.15 28.74 0.30
C LEU A 21 -2.35 27.74 -0.86
N SER A 22 -1.65 27.92 -1.98
CA SER A 22 -1.89 27.19 -3.23
C SER A 22 -1.10 25.87 -3.40
N ARG A 23 -0.46 25.34 -2.35
CA ARG A 23 0.28 24.06 -2.44
C ARG A 23 -0.52 22.81 -2.04
N PHE A 24 -1.76 22.99 -1.62
CA PHE A 24 -2.65 21.90 -1.16
C PHE A 24 -3.65 21.49 -2.24
N ARG A 25 -3.23 20.73 -3.26
CA ARG A 25 -4.22 20.15 -4.20
C ARG A 25 -3.82 18.84 -4.86
N SER A 26 -2.54 18.54 -4.96
CA SER A 26 -2.06 17.28 -5.57
C SER A 26 -1.12 16.48 -4.65
N GLY A 27 -0.30 17.15 -3.83
CA GLY A 27 0.59 16.47 -2.88
C GLY A 27 -0.18 15.73 -1.78
N ASP A 28 -1.30 16.27 -1.33
CA ASP A 28 -2.06 15.73 -0.21
C ASP A 28 -2.74 14.40 -0.56
N LEU A 29 -3.16 14.23 -1.82
CA LEU A 29 -3.73 12.96 -2.27
C LEU A 29 -2.67 11.87 -2.32
N LEU A 30 -1.48 12.15 -2.85
CA LEU A 30 -0.37 11.18 -2.87
C LEU A 30 0.07 10.83 -1.45
N VAL A 31 0.16 11.82 -0.56
CA VAL A 31 0.50 11.60 0.86
C VAL A 31 -0.57 10.75 1.55
N LEU A 32 -1.85 11.02 1.30
CA LEU A 32 -2.95 10.22 1.84
C LEU A 32 -2.91 8.78 1.31
N ILE A 33 -2.68 8.59 0.01
CA ILE A 33 -2.56 7.25 -0.59
C ILE A 33 -1.38 6.49 0.03
N ALA A 34 -0.22 7.13 0.16
CA ALA A 34 0.96 6.52 0.78
C ALA A 34 0.70 6.15 2.24
N PHE A 35 0.05 7.03 3.00
CA PHE A 35 -0.35 6.77 4.38
C PHE A 35 -1.34 5.61 4.48
N LEU A 36 -2.35 5.54 3.61
CA LEU A 36 -3.32 4.45 3.58
C LEU A 36 -2.67 3.11 3.20
N MET A 37 -1.75 3.09 2.24
CA MET A 37 -0.96 1.89 1.92
C MET A 37 -0.15 1.43 3.13
N LEU A 38 0.56 2.34 3.80
CA LEU A 38 1.35 2.00 4.98
C LEU A 38 0.46 1.49 6.11
N ALA A 39 -0.67 2.14 6.37
CA ALA A 39 -1.64 1.71 7.37
C ALA A 39 -2.18 0.31 7.06
N ALA A 40 -2.49 0.02 5.79
CA ALA A 40 -2.93 -1.32 5.38
C ALA A 40 -1.87 -2.39 5.66
N ILE A 41 -0.60 -2.12 5.33
CA ILE A 41 0.52 -3.02 5.63
C ILE A 41 0.64 -3.27 7.14
N VAL A 42 0.53 -2.22 7.95
CA VAL A 42 0.57 -2.33 9.42
C VAL A 42 -0.59 -3.18 9.94
N VAL A 43 -1.80 -2.97 9.45
CA VAL A 43 -2.98 -3.78 9.82
C VAL A 43 -2.75 -5.25 9.45
N CYS A 44 -2.22 -5.54 8.26
CA CYS A 44 -1.87 -6.90 7.86
C CYS A 44 -0.84 -7.55 8.81
N ALA A 45 0.12 -6.77 9.31
CA ALA A 45 1.13 -7.26 10.25
C ALA A 45 0.57 -7.50 11.66
N LEU A 46 -0.48 -6.78 12.07
CA LEU A 46 -1.09 -6.93 13.40
C LEU A 46 -2.01 -8.14 13.50
N ILE A 47 -2.62 -8.57 12.39
CA ILE A 47 -3.59 -9.67 12.38
C ILE A 47 -3.17 -10.77 11.38
N PRO A 48 -2.02 -11.44 11.59
CA PRO A 48 -1.52 -12.44 10.66
C PRO A 48 -2.42 -13.69 10.66
N ALA A 49 -2.97 -14.09 11.81
CA ALA A 49 -3.73 -15.33 11.95
C ALA A 49 -4.99 -15.40 11.09
N THR A 50 -5.65 -14.28 10.79
CA THR A 50 -6.86 -14.26 9.95
C THR A 50 -6.56 -14.04 8.47
N LEU A 51 -5.43 -13.39 8.14
CA LEU A 51 -5.08 -13.06 6.76
C LEU A 51 -4.18 -14.11 6.09
N ALA A 52 -3.25 -14.69 6.85
CA ALA A 52 -2.30 -15.69 6.39
C ALA A 52 -2.09 -16.74 7.49
N PRO A 53 -3.07 -17.66 7.68
CA PRO A 53 -2.98 -18.70 8.71
C PRO A 53 -1.82 -19.66 8.47
N HIS A 54 -1.37 -19.83 7.22
CA HIS A 54 -0.24 -20.67 6.86
C HIS A 54 1.05 -19.84 6.81
N PRO A 55 2.06 -20.18 7.62
CA PRO A 55 3.32 -19.44 7.64
C PRO A 55 4.10 -19.70 6.33
N PRO A 56 4.59 -18.65 5.64
CA PRO A 56 5.20 -18.77 4.30
C PRO A 56 6.53 -19.52 4.28
N ASN A 57 7.11 -19.75 5.45
CA ASN A 57 8.37 -20.44 5.67
C ASN A 57 8.20 -21.88 6.18
N GLN A 58 6.98 -22.37 6.45
CA GLN A 58 6.78 -23.79 6.68
C GLN A 58 6.95 -24.56 5.36
N GLN A 59 7.77 -25.59 5.42
CA GLN A 59 8.12 -26.44 4.29
C GLN A 59 7.76 -27.88 4.63
N GLU A 60 6.93 -28.49 3.79
CA GLU A 60 6.46 -29.87 3.93
C GLU A 60 7.11 -30.71 2.82
N ILE A 61 8.31 -31.24 3.07
CA ILE A 61 9.10 -31.95 2.05
C ILE A 61 8.37 -33.18 1.50
N THR A 62 7.52 -33.79 2.32
CA THR A 62 6.67 -34.93 1.97
C THR A 62 5.64 -34.56 0.90
N MET A 63 5.23 -33.29 0.85
CA MET A 63 4.18 -32.76 -0.02
C MET A 63 4.77 -32.01 -1.21
N ARG A 64 5.99 -32.33 -1.66
CA ARG A 64 6.63 -31.66 -2.81
C ARG A 64 6.05 -32.14 -4.13
N LEU A 65 5.90 -31.22 -5.07
CA LEU A 65 5.47 -31.52 -6.44
C LEU A 65 4.13 -32.27 -6.49
N LEU A 66 3.21 -31.94 -5.58
CA LEU A 66 1.85 -32.44 -5.67
C LEU A 66 1.22 -31.90 -6.94
N PRO A 67 0.57 -32.76 -7.73
CA PRO A 67 -0.15 -32.31 -8.88
C PRO A 67 -1.42 -31.56 -8.42
N PRO A 68 -2.00 -30.71 -9.27
CA PRO A 68 -3.24 -30.04 -8.95
C PRO A 68 -4.38 -31.03 -8.73
N THR A 69 -5.41 -30.59 -7.99
CA THR A 69 -6.55 -31.41 -7.54
C THR A 69 -7.27 -32.20 -8.62
N TRP A 70 -7.27 -31.72 -9.87
CA TRP A 70 -7.92 -32.36 -11.01
C TRP A 70 -7.10 -33.50 -11.65
N MET A 71 -5.89 -33.79 -11.14
CA MET A 71 -5.02 -34.85 -11.62
C MET A 71 -4.92 -35.99 -10.60
N ALA A 72 -4.52 -37.19 -11.05
CA ALA A 72 -4.34 -38.34 -10.17
C ALA A 72 -3.30 -38.04 -9.07
N ARG A 73 -3.66 -38.34 -7.81
CA ARG A 73 -2.89 -38.00 -6.59
C ARG A 73 -2.85 -36.51 -6.23
N GLY A 74 -3.73 -35.68 -6.79
CA GLY A 74 -3.93 -34.30 -6.31
C GLY A 74 -4.58 -34.27 -4.93
N ASP A 75 -4.23 -33.28 -4.13
CA ASP A 75 -4.76 -33.08 -2.77
C ASP A 75 -5.67 -31.85 -2.74
N SER A 76 -6.87 -31.98 -2.18
CA SER A 76 -7.83 -30.87 -2.01
C SER A 76 -7.32 -29.74 -1.11
N ALA A 77 -6.35 -30.04 -0.23
CA ALA A 77 -5.65 -29.02 0.55
C ALA A 77 -4.78 -28.10 -0.33
N HIS A 78 -4.41 -28.56 -1.53
CA HIS A 78 -3.56 -27.86 -2.49
C HIS A 78 -4.23 -27.78 -3.87
N PRO A 79 -5.20 -26.88 -4.06
CA PRO A 79 -6.01 -26.80 -5.28
C PRO A 79 -5.18 -26.79 -6.57
N LEU A 80 -4.08 -26.05 -6.56
CA LEU A 80 -3.16 -25.86 -7.68
C LEU A 80 -1.91 -26.77 -7.61
N GLY A 81 -1.78 -27.57 -6.54
CA GLY A 81 -0.60 -28.38 -6.27
C GLY A 81 0.45 -27.63 -5.45
N THR A 82 1.66 -28.18 -5.37
CA THR A 82 2.74 -27.62 -4.52
C THR A 82 4.07 -27.46 -5.25
N ASP A 83 4.90 -26.55 -4.74
CA ASP A 83 6.23 -26.28 -5.26
C ASP A 83 7.31 -27.27 -4.75
N GLN A 84 8.58 -27.00 -5.09
CA GLN A 84 9.73 -27.83 -4.68
C GLN A 84 10.01 -27.82 -3.17
N LEU A 85 9.40 -26.92 -2.43
CA LEU A 85 9.52 -26.81 -0.97
C LEU A 85 8.27 -27.39 -0.28
N GLY A 86 7.29 -27.86 -1.06
CA GLY A 86 6.01 -28.35 -0.55
C GLY A 86 5.08 -27.23 -0.09
N ARG A 87 5.28 -26.02 -0.62
CA ARG A 87 4.37 -24.89 -0.40
C ARG A 87 3.30 -24.89 -1.46
N ASP A 88 2.12 -24.40 -1.11
CA ASP A 88 1.01 -24.27 -2.03
C ASP A 88 1.37 -23.36 -3.22
N LEU A 89 0.86 -23.69 -4.41
CA LEU A 89 0.97 -22.90 -5.64
C LEU A 89 -0.21 -21.95 -5.83
#